data_AF-A0A235G7Z4-F1
#
_entry.id   AF-A0A235G7Z4-F1
#
_cell.length_a   1.000
_cell.length_b   1.000
_cell.length_c   1.000
_cell.angle_alpha   90.00
_cell.angle_beta   90.00
_cell.angle_gamma   90.00
#
_symmetry.space_group_name_H-M   'P 1'
#
loop_
_entity.id
_entity.type
_entity.pdbx_description
1 polymer ?
#
loop_
_entity_poly.entity_id
_entity_poly.type
_entity_poly.pdbx_seq_one_letter_code
_entity_poly.pdbx_strand_id
1 'polypeptide(L)'
;MTPADHRRQAASIATYLAQFERTDQPGTTASDDRPGYADLPDADRDRRHQDYLLAMELAQATALTDEDVHALDQLRRRYGFP
;
A
#
# COMPACT_ATOMS: atom_id res chain seq x y z
N MET A 1 -7.33 16.42 -11.27
CA MET A 1 -7.44 15.78 -9.95
C MET A 1 -6.76 16.70 -8.94
N THR A 2 -7.39 16.98 -7.79
CA THR A 2 -6.82 17.92 -6.81
C THR A 2 -5.77 17.23 -5.92
N PRO A 3 -4.88 17.97 -5.24
CA PRO A 3 -3.97 17.38 -4.26
C PRO A 3 -4.67 16.61 -3.13
N ALA A 4 -5.90 16.97 -2.78
CA ALA A 4 -6.70 16.25 -1.80
C ALA A 4 -7.24 14.92 -2.36
N ASP A 5 -7.59 14.87 -3.65
CA ASP A 5 -8.02 13.64 -4.32
C ASP A 5 -6.87 12.63 -4.42
N HIS A 6 -5.65 13.10 -4.73
CA HIS A 6 -4.45 12.23 -4.78
C HIS A 6 -4.18 11.60 -3.42
N ARG A 7 -4.27 12.37 -2.34
CA ARG A 7 -4.12 11.85 -0.97
C ARG A 7 -5.17 10.82 -0.59
N ARG A 8 -6.45 11.06 -0.93
CA ARG A 8 -7.53 10.08 -0.69
C ARG A 8 -7.29 8.79 -1.46
N GLN A 9 -6.78 8.90 -2.68
CA GLN A 9 -6.44 7.75 -3.48
C GLN A 9 -5.25 6.97 -2.90
N ALA A 10 -4.18 7.68 -2.50
CA ALA A 10 -3.06 7.08 -1.79
C ALA A 10 -3.52 6.36 -0.51
N ALA A 11 -4.42 6.97 0.27
CA ALA A 11 -5.00 6.35 1.47
C ALA A 11 -5.82 5.08 1.16
N SER A 12 -6.52 5.06 0.03
CA SER A 12 -7.29 3.87 -0.41
C SER A 12 -6.35 2.72 -0.79
N ILE A 13 -5.26 3.03 -1.49
CA ILE A 13 -4.21 2.05 -1.82
C ILE A 13 -3.52 1.56 -0.56
N ALA A 14 -3.17 2.46 0.38
CA ALA A 14 -2.56 2.09 1.66
C ALA A 14 -3.48 1.17 2.48
N THR A 15 -4.78 1.46 2.51
CA THR A 15 -5.77 0.61 3.21
C THR A 15 -5.86 -0.79 2.58
N TYR A 16 -5.86 -0.86 1.25
CA TYR A 16 -5.82 -2.14 0.54
C TYR A 16 -4.53 -2.91 0.82
N LEU A 17 -3.38 -2.24 0.88
CA LEU A 17 -2.11 -2.90 1.18
C LEU A 17 -1.99 -3.32 2.65
N ALA A 18 -2.60 -2.57 3.57
CA ALA A 18 -2.61 -2.89 5.00
C ALA A 18 -3.30 -4.23 5.34
N GLN A 19 -4.18 -4.75 4.48
CA GLN A 19 -4.79 -6.08 4.69
C GLN A 19 -3.76 -7.22 4.53
N PHE A 20 -2.68 -6.94 3.81
CA PHE A 20 -1.58 -7.85 3.52
C PHE A 20 -0.40 -7.66 4.46
N GLU A 21 -0.21 -6.45 5.02
CA GLU A 21 0.73 -6.25 6.12
C GLU A 21 0.42 -7.22 7.27
N ARG A 22 1.43 -7.99 7.67
CA ARG A 22 1.33 -8.89 8.82
C ARG A 22 0.93 -8.01 10.00
N THR A 23 -0.25 -8.27 10.57
CA THR A 23 -0.48 -7.95 11.98
C THR A 23 0.45 -8.86 12.78
N ASP A 24 1.74 -8.53 12.84
CA ASP A 24 2.67 -9.05 13.84
C ASP A 24 2.26 -8.44 15.18
N GLN A 25 1.09 -8.86 15.66
CA GLN A 25 0.70 -8.68 17.04
C GLN A 25 1.50 -9.73 17.83
N PRO A 26 2.43 -9.32 18.71
CA PRO A 26 3.18 -10.26 19.52
C PRO A 26 2.19 -10.96 20.46
N GLY A 27 1.90 -12.23 20.18
CA GLY A 27 0.97 -13.06 20.96
C GLY A 27 -0.18 -13.67 20.16
N THR A 28 -0.35 -13.33 18.88
CA THR A 28 -1.28 -14.04 18.01
C THR A 28 -0.52 -15.06 17.19
N THR A 29 -0.56 -16.33 17.60
CA THR A 29 -0.39 -17.47 16.69
C THR A 29 -1.60 -17.53 15.75
N ALA A 30 -1.90 -16.44 15.06
CA ALA A 30 -2.76 -16.49 13.90
C ALA A 30 -1.84 -17.08 12.84
N SER A 31 -2.07 -18.35 12.56
CA SER A 31 -1.50 -19.06 11.43
C SER A 31 -1.35 -18.11 10.24
N ASP A 32 -0.23 -18.24 9.53
CA ASP A 32 0.01 -17.71 8.18
C ASP A 32 -1.11 -18.06 7.17
N ASP A 33 -2.18 -18.75 7.59
CA ASP A 33 -3.39 -19.13 6.86
C ASP A 33 -4.34 -17.96 6.53
N ARG A 34 -3.83 -16.76 6.23
CA ARG A 34 -4.62 -15.82 5.42
C ARG A 34 -4.48 -16.30 3.96
N PRO A 35 -5.52 -16.91 3.36
CA PRO A 35 -5.43 -17.44 2.00
C PRO A 35 -5.11 -16.28 1.06
N GLY A 36 -3.91 -16.30 0.47
CA GLY A 36 -3.39 -15.27 -0.42
C GLY A 36 -2.07 -14.61 0.00
N TYR A 37 -1.60 -14.77 1.25
CA TYR A 37 -0.32 -14.17 1.70
C TYR A 37 0.82 -15.17 1.99
N ALA A 38 0.48 -16.40 2.38
CA ALA A 38 1.48 -17.47 2.56
C ALA A 38 2.03 -18.02 1.25
N ASP A 39 1.28 -17.89 0.15
CA ASP A 39 1.67 -18.39 -1.18
C ASP A 39 2.41 -17.35 -2.05
N LEU A 40 2.63 -16.13 -1.53
CA LEU A 40 3.37 -15.10 -2.26
C LEU A 40 4.88 -15.29 -2.06
N PRO A 41 5.67 -15.24 -3.14
CA PRO A 41 7.12 -15.17 -3.03
C PRO A 41 7.54 -14.00 -2.13
N ASP A 42 8.56 -14.19 -1.29
CA ASP A 42 9.05 -13.15 -0.36
C ASP A 42 9.39 -11.83 -1.08
N ALA A 43 9.86 -11.90 -2.32
CA ALA A 43 10.14 -10.71 -3.14
C ALA A 43 8.88 -9.87 -3.46
N ASP A 44 7.72 -10.52 -3.61
CA ASP A 44 6.44 -9.82 -3.81
C ASP A 44 5.92 -9.25 -2.49
N ARG A 45 6.31 -9.85 -1.37
CA ARG A 45 6.00 -9.39 -0.02
C ARG A 45 6.72 -8.08 0.29
N ASP A 46 8.05 -8.05 0.10
CA ASP A 46 8.87 -6.85 0.33
C ASP A 46 8.45 -5.68 -0.55
N ARG A 47 8.11 -5.95 -1.81
CA ARG A 47 7.62 -4.92 -2.74
C ARG A 47 6.29 -4.32 -2.28
N ARG A 48 5.36 -5.15 -1.80
CA ARG A 48 4.07 -4.67 -1.28
C ARG A 48 4.23 -3.85 0.00
N HIS A 49 5.18 -4.24 0.85
CA HIS A 49 5.53 -3.47 2.04
C HIS A 49 6.07 -2.09 1.67
N GLN A 50 6.99 -2.02 0.71
CA GLN A 50 7.50 -0.74 0.20
C GLN A 50 6.39 0.11 -0.43
N ASP A 51 5.54 -0.50 -1.26
CA ASP A 51 4.39 0.19 -1.87
C ASP A 51 3.39 0.70 -0.81
N TYR A 52 3.22 -0.02 0.30
CA TYR A 52 2.39 0.39 1.43
C TYR A 52 2.96 1.62 2.12
N LEU A 53 4.26 1.61 2.45
CA LEU A 53 4.93 2.74 3.08
C LEU A 53 4.86 3.99 2.18
N LEU A 54 5.09 3.82 0.88
CA LEU A 54 4.98 4.89 -0.09
C LEU A 54 3.55 5.45 -0.16
N ALA A 55 2.53 4.59 -0.24
CA ALA A 55 1.13 5.01 -0.25
C ALA A 55 0.75 5.76 1.05
N MET A 56 1.27 5.32 2.20
CA MET A 56 1.09 5.98 3.49
C MET A 56 1.71 7.38 3.52
N GLU A 57 2.94 7.52 3.03
CA GLU A 57 3.63 8.81 2.92
C GLU A 57 2.85 9.78 2.04
N LEU A 58 2.46 9.32 0.84
CA LEU A 58 1.69 10.12 -0.12
C LEU A 58 0.30 10.52 0.42
N ALA A 59 -0.33 9.68 1.24
CA ALA A 59 -1.62 9.99 1.87
C ALA A 59 -1.51 11.12 2.90
N GLN A 60 -0.37 11.23 3.58
CA GLN A 60 -0.11 12.21 4.64
C GLN A 60 0.63 13.46 4.15
N ALA A 61 1.16 13.44 2.93
CA ALA A 61 1.91 14.53 2.34
C ALA A 61 1.12 15.85 2.31
N THR A 62 1.67 16.91 2.89
CA THR A 62 1.02 18.23 2.92
C THR A 62 1.05 18.92 1.56
N ALA A 63 2.07 18.63 0.76
CA ALA A 63 2.20 19.00 -0.64
C ALA A 63 2.62 17.77 -1.45
N LEU A 64 2.16 17.67 -2.69
CA LEU A 64 2.54 16.61 -3.61
C LEU A 64 3.33 17.24 -4.76
N THR A 65 4.44 16.61 -5.09
CA THR A 65 5.25 16.93 -6.26
C THR A 65 4.75 16.18 -7.50
N ASP A 66 5.26 16.52 -8.68
CA ASP A 66 4.95 15.77 -9.90
C ASP A 66 5.49 14.32 -9.84
N GLU A 67 6.59 14.10 -9.12
CA GLU A 67 7.14 12.77 -8.88
C GLU A 67 6.22 11.93 -7.99
N ASP A 68 5.64 12.54 -6.95
CA ASP A 68 4.65 11.90 -6.08
C ASP A 68 3.39 11.49 -6.85
N VAL A 69 2.92 12.35 -7.75
CA VAL A 69 1.78 12.05 -8.63
C VAL A 69 2.13 10.90 -9.57
N HIS A 70 3.34 10.89 -10.13
CA HIS A 70 3.79 9.81 -10.99
C HIS A 70 3.89 8.47 -10.23
N ALA A 71 4.45 8.49 -9.02
CA ALA A 71 4.53 7.33 -8.14
C ALA A 71 3.14 6.79 -7.79
N LEU A 72 2.20 7.69 -7.46
CA LEU A 72 0.81 7.31 -7.20
C LEU A 72 0.15 6.66 -8.42
N ASP A 73 0.37 7.18 -9.63
CA ASP A 73 -0.16 6.58 -10.86
C ASP A 73 0.43 5.19 -11.15
N GLN A 74 1.70 4.96 -10.82
CA GLN A 74 2.29 3.62 -10.91
C GLN A 74 1.62 2.66 -9.92
N LEU A 75 1.39 3.09 -8.67
CA LEU A 75 0.67 2.29 -7.67
C LEU A 75 -0.75 1.98 -8.13
N ARG A 76 -1.46 2.95 -8.68
CA ARG A 76 -2.82 2.76 -9.22
C ARG A 76 -2.87 1.68 -10.28
N ARG A 77 -1.99 1.77 -11.29
CA ARG A 77 -1.91 0.78 -12.37
C ARG A 77 -1.54 -0.61 -11.86
N ARG A 78 -0.63 -0.69 -10.89
CA ARG A 78 -0.16 -1.95 -10.31
C ARG A 78 -1.27 -2.68 -9.55
N TYR A 79 -2.10 -1.94 -8.82
CA TYR A 79 -3.15 -2.51 -7.95
C TYR A 79 -4.56 -2.39 -8.51
N GLY A 80 -4.73 -1.90 -9.74
CA GLY A 80 -6.02 -1.81 -10.41
C GLY A 80 -6.96 -0.73 -9.85
N PHE A 81 -6.42 0.32 -9.24
CA PHE A 81 -7.22 1.44 -8.76
C PHE A 81 -7.53 2.41 -9.92
N PRO A 82 -8.79 2.88 -10.04
CA PRO A 82 -9.23 3.74 -11.13
C PRO A 82 -8.53 5.09 -11.13
#